data_AF-A0A7C7G9A3-F1
#
_entry.id   AF-A0A7C7G9A3-F1
#
_cell.length_a   1.000
_cell.length_b   1.000
_cell.length_c   1.000
_cell.angle_alpha   90.00
_cell.angle_beta   90.00
_cell.angle_gamma   90.00
#
_symmetry.space_group_name_H-M   'P 1'
#
loop_
_entity.id
_entity.type
_entity.pdbx_description
1 polymer ?
#
loop_
_entity_poly.entity_id
_entity_poly.type
_entity_poly.pdbx_seq_one_letter_code
_entity_poly.pdbx_strand_id
1 'polypeptide(L)'
;MPTYQEIKTTADERWQRLTAGERPWIRVGTAMCGHAAGAYEVIDALKAELEKRDINAVIDEVGCLGICYAEPLVDILKPSGSRLFFHNLTPEDVPEIIESYLVEDTVPETKVLGYMGDDPIDGVGDMNDIAGINRQLRIALRNAGNIAPNDIYQYISQG
;
A
#
# COMPACT_ATOMS: atom_id res chain seq x y z
N MET A 1 -27.10 -6.17 -19.70
CA MET A 1 -25.78 -5.59 -19.40
C MET A 1 -25.97 -4.61 -18.26
N PRO A 2 -25.11 -4.61 -17.23
CA PRO A 2 -25.20 -3.64 -16.15
C PRO A 2 -25.00 -2.22 -16.70
N THR A 3 -25.72 -1.27 -16.12
CA THR A 3 -25.57 0.16 -16.35
C THR A 3 -24.25 0.66 -15.75
N TYR A 4 -23.74 1.79 -16.25
CA TYR A 4 -22.57 2.43 -15.65
C TYR A 4 -22.78 2.72 -14.15
N GLN A 5 -23.99 3.13 -13.76
CA GLN A 5 -24.31 3.42 -12.37
C GLN A 5 -24.15 2.19 -11.47
N GLU A 6 -24.64 1.02 -11.91
CA GLU A 6 -24.48 -0.24 -11.16
C GLU A 6 -23.01 -0.67 -11.05
N ILE A 7 -22.22 -0.47 -12.11
CA ILE A 7 -20.78 -0.72 -12.09
C ILE A 7 -20.07 0.23 -11.13
N LYS A 8 -20.41 1.52 -11.13
CA LYS A 8 -19.83 2.52 -10.24
C LYS A 8 -20.17 2.24 -8.78
N THR A 9 -21.42 1.88 -8.47
CA THR A 9 -21.81 1.45 -7.12
C THR A 9 -21.01 0.24 -6.67
N THR A 10 -20.87 -0.78 -7.52
CA THR A 10 -20.03 -1.95 -7.22
C THR A 10 -18.57 -1.57 -6.98
N ALA A 11 -18.03 -0.66 -7.80
CA ALA A 11 -16.66 -0.17 -7.67
C ALA A 11 -16.43 0.54 -6.34
N ASP A 12 -17.36 1.40 -5.94
CA ASP A 12 -17.27 2.16 -4.69
C ASP A 12 -17.40 1.26 -3.46
N GLU A 13 -18.28 0.26 -3.49
CA GLU A 13 -18.36 -0.74 -2.41
C GLU A 13 -17.07 -1.53 -2.28
N ARG A 14 -16.46 -1.95 -3.41
CA ARG A 14 -15.17 -2.66 -3.39
C ARG A 14 -14.06 -1.78 -2.86
N TRP A 15 -14.02 -0.51 -3.26
CA TRP A 15 -13.06 0.47 -2.76
C TRP A 15 -13.21 0.69 -1.25
N GLN A 16 -14.43 0.88 -0.76
CA GLN A 16 -14.68 1.02 0.67
C GLN A 16 -14.25 -0.20 1.47
N ARG A 17 -14.43 -1.42 0.94
CA ARG A 17 -13.92 -2.65 1.59
C ARG A 17 -12.39 -2.70 1.67
N LEU A 18 -11.68 -2.04 0.75
CA LEU A 18 -10.21 -1.94 0.79
C LEU A 18 -9.73 -0.84 1.73
N THR A 19 -10.38 0.33 1.74
CA THR A 19 -9.89 1.51 2.48
C THR A 19 -10.47 1.69 3.87
N ALA A 20 -11.68 1.18 4.11
CA ALA A 20 -12.40 1.31 5.37
C ALA A 20 -12.95 -0.06 5.86
N GLY A 21 -12.46 -1.15 5.27
CA GLY A 21 -12.84 -2.50 5.67
C GLY A 21 -12.11 -2.99 6.92
N GLU A 22 -12.43 -4.22 7.32
CA GLU A 22 -11.90 -4.87 8.52
C GLU A 22 -10.52 -5.52 8.31
N ARG A 23 -10.01 -5.53 7.07
CA ARG A 23 -8.78 -6.24 6.70
C ARG A 23 -7.70 -5.25 6.27
N PRO A 24 -6.44 -5.46 6.69
CA PRO A 24 -5.34 -4.66 6.20
C PRO A 24 -5.22 -4.78 4.67
N TRP A 25 -4.93 -3.66 4.01
CA TRP A 25 -4.60 -3.61 2.59
C TRP A 25 -3.12 -3.28 2.44
N ILE A 26 -2.38 -4.24 1.89
CA ILE A 26 -0.96 -4.16 1.62
C ILE A 26 -0.79 -3.90 0.12
N ARG A 27 -0.04 -2.85 -0.22
CA ARG A 27 0.32 -2.52 -1.60
C ARG A 27 1.80 -2.66 -1.79
N VAL A 28 2.20 -3.24 -2.91
CA VAL A 28 3.61 -3.41 -3.27
C VAL A 28 3.86 -2.74 -4.61
N GLY A 29 4.84 -1.84 -4.66
CA GLY A 29 5.30 -1.22 -5.90
C GLY A 29 6.00 -2.24 -6.80
N THR A 30 5.36 -2.65 -7.89
CA THR A 30 5.91 -3.68 -8.81
C THR A 30 6.16 -3.19 -10.23
N ALA A 31 6.15 -1.86 -10.43
CA ALA A 31 6.66 -1.27 -11.66
C ALA A 31 8.15 -1.61 -11.89
N MET A 32 8.72 -1.19 -13.02
CA MET A 32 10.09 -1.53 -13.45
C MET A 32 11.16 -1.47 -12.34
N CYS A 33 11.22 -0.37 -11.57
CA CYS A 33 12.21 -0.22 -10.50
C CYS A 33 11.94 -1.16 -9.31
N GLY A 34 10.69 -1.32 -8.90
CA GLY A 34 10.29 -2.24 -7.85
C GLY A 34 10.58 -3.69 -8.21
N HIS A 35 10.25 -4.10 -9.44
CA HIS A 35 10.61 -5.42 -9.95
C HIS A 35 12.12 -5.64 -9.94
N ALA A 36 12.91 -4.68 -10.47
CA ALA A 36 14.37 -4.76 -10.46
C ALA A 36 14.98 -4.81 -9.05
N ALA A 37 14.29 -4.24 -8.05
CA ALA A 37 14.73 -4.21 -6.66
C ALA A 37 14.28 -5.44 -5.84
N GLY A 38 13.52 -6.37 -6.43
CA GLY A 38 13.11 -7.62 -5.78
C GLY A 38 11.70 -7.59 -5.15
N ALA A 39 10.78 -6.75 -5.67
CA ALA A 39 9.44 -6.64 -5.11
C ALA A 39 8.61 -7.94 -5.18
N TYR A 40 8.89 -8.84 -6.13
CA TYR A 40 8.15 -10.11 -6.26
C TYR A 40 8.53 -11.11 -5.18
N GLU A 41 9.80 -11.17 -4.82
CA GLU A 41 10.29 -11.96 -3.69
C GLU A 41 9.68 -11.46 -2.38
N VAL A 42 9.51 -10.13 -2.23
CA VAL A 42 8.80 -9.54 -1.08
C VAL A 42 7.33 -9.92 -1.06
N ILE A 43 6.63 -9.93 -2.21
CA ILE A 43 5.23 -10.39 -2.30
C ILE A 43 5.10 -11.86 -1.89
N ASP A 44 6.00 -12.72 -2.35
CA ASP A 44 5.97 -14.14 -2.01
C ASP A 44 6.21 -14.36 -0.51
N ALA A 45 7.15 -13.62 0.09
CA ALA A 45 7.37 -13.63 1.53
C ALA A 45 6.13 -13.10 2.30
N LEU A 46 5.49 -12.03 1.84
CA LEU A 46 4.26 -11.50 2.44
C LEU A 46 3.13 -12.54 2.43
N LYS A 47 2.90 -13.19 1.30
CA LYS A 47 1.88 -14.24 1.18
C LYS A 47 2.15 -15.40 2.15
N ALA A 48 3.39 -15.89 2.17
CA ALA A 48 3.79 -17.01 3.03
C ALA A 48 3.64 -16.67 4.52
N GLU A 49 4.03 -15.46 4.94
CA GLU A 49 3.96 -15.06 6.35
C GLU A 49 2.52 -14.80 6.80
N LEU A 50 1.68 -14.20 5.95
CA LEU A 50 0.25 -14.03 6.23
C LEU A 50 -0.48 -15.38 6.36
N GLU A 51 -0.19 -16.32 5.46
CA GLU A 51 -0.76 -17.68 5.52
C GLU A 51 -0.31 -18.42 6.78
N LYS A 52 0.98 -18.36 7.11
CA LYS A 52 1.55 -18.97 8.33
C LYS A 52 0.91 -18.45 9.62
N ARG A 53 0.48 -17.19 9.64
CA ARG A 53 -0.11 -16.53 10.81
C ARG A 53 -1.64 -16.48 10.80
N ASP A 54 -2.28 -17.02 9.76
CA ASP A 54 -3.73 -16.93 9.53
C ASP A 54 -4.26 -15.48 9.54
N ILE A 55 -3.48 -14.55 8.97
CA ILE A 55 -3.83 -13.14 8.88
C ILE A 55 -4.57 -12.88 7.56
N ASN A 56 -5.83 -12.46 7.67
CA ASN A 56 -6.65 -12.12 6.51
C ASN A 56 -6.39 -10.69 6.04
N ALA A 57 -5.41 -10.51 5.14
CA ALA A 57 -5.10 -9.24 4.49
C ALA A 57 -5.29 -9.31 2.96
N VAL A 58 -5.39 -8.15 2.32
CA VAL A 58 -5.39 -8.03 0.85
C VAL A 58 -4.01 -7.57 0.41
N ILE A 59 -3.40 -8.27 -0.55
CA ILE A 59 -2.17 -7.81 -1.21
C ILE A 59 -2.51 -7.42 -2.64
N ASP A 60 -2.21 -6.17 -3.02
CA ASP A 60 -2.27 -5.70 -4.39
C ASP A 60 -0.90 -5.23 -4.88
N GLU A 61 -0.60 -5.58 -6.12
CA GLU A 61 0.46 -4.96 -6.90
C GLU A 61 0.01 -3.58 -7.37
N VAL A 62 0.85 -2.56 -7.18
CA VAL A 62 0.56 -1.20 -7.62
C VAL A 62 1.69 -0.63 -8.48
N GLY A 63 1.37 0.44 -9.22
CA GLY A 63 2.35 1.19 -10.01
C GLY A 63 3.37 1.94 -9.14
N CYS A 64 4.30 2.63 -9.80
CA CYS A 64 5.33 3.42 -9.13
C CYS A 64 4.75 4.68 -8.44
N LEU A 65 5.08 4.90 -7.17
CA LEU A 65 4.75 6.13 -6.45
C LEU A 65 5.65 7.31 -6.87
N GLY A 66 6.80 7.04 -7.50
CA GLY A 66 7.79 8.03 -7.94
C GLY A 66 8.97 8.19 -6.98
N ILE A 67 9.14 7.26 -6.04
CA ILE A 67 10.21 7.26 -5.02
C ILE A 67 11.15 6.07 -5.28
N CYS A 68 11.73 6.00 -6.47
CA CYS A 68 12.46 4.80 -6.92
C CYS A 68 13.66 4.41 -6.04
N TYR A 69 14.25 5.33 -5.28
CA TYR A 69 15.35 5.03 -4.35
C TYR A 69 14.88 4.20 -3.13
N ALA A 70 13.59 4.22 -2.83
CA ALA A 70 12.96 3.55 -1.70
C ALA A 70 12.41 2.16 -2.07
N GLU A 71 12.59 1.71 -3.31
CA GLU A 71 12.10 0.41 -3.76
C GLU A 71 12.94 -0.75 -3.17
N PRO A 72 12.34 -1.93 -2.89
CA PRO A 72 10.91 -2.23 -2.95
C PRO A 72 10.12 -1.44 -1.90
N LEU A 73 9.12 -0.69 -2.38
CA LEU A 73 8.24 0.14 -1.57
C LEU A 73 6.96 -0.63 -1.28
N VAL A 74 6.69 -0.83 0.00
CA VAL A 74 5.47 -1.50 0.48
C VAL A 74 4.74 -0.54 1.38
N ASP A 75 3.43 -0.45 1.25
CA ASP A 75 2.62 0.28 2.23
C ASP A 75 1.47 -0.56 2.75
N ILE A 76 1.15 -0.35 4.02
CA ILE A 76 0.11 -1.07 4.74
C ILE A 76 -0.92 -0.05 5.22
N LEU A 77 -2.16 -0.25 4.82
CA LEU A 77 -3.33 0.44 5.35
C LEU A 77 -4.07 -0.50 6.29
N LYS A 78 -4.09 -0.19 7.59
CA LYS A 78 -4.92 -0.90 8.57
C LYS A 78 -6.36 -0.35 8.56
N PRO A 79 -7.35 -1.11 9.07
CA PRO A 79 -8.69 -0.59 9.30
C PRO A 79 -8.62 0.73 10.09
N SER A 80 -9.22 1.80 9.57
CA SER A 80 -9.34 3.10 10.24
C SER A 80 -8.02 3.77 10.66
N GLY A 81 -7.01 3.80 9.78
CA GLY A 81 -5.78 4.56 10.01
C GLY A 81 -5.14 5.10 8.75
N SER A 82 -3.99 5.74 8.92
CA SER A 82 -3.15 6.18 7.80
C SER A 82 -2.36 5.03 7.20
N ARG A 83 -1.98 5.20 5.92
CA ARG A 83 -1.05 4.29 5.24
C ARG A 83 0.34 4.45 5.83
N LEU A 84 0.97 3.37 6.27
CA LEU A 84 2.37 3.38 6.68
C LEU A 84 3.24 2.81 5.55
N PHE A 85 4.28 3.54 5.17
CA PHE A 85 5.19 3.18 4.08
C PHE A 85 6.49 2.59 4.63
N PHE A 86 6.93 1.52 3.98
CA PHE A 86 8.18 0.83 4.23
C PHE A 86 9.06 0.88 2.98
N HIS A 87 10.33 1.20 3.15
CA HIS A 87 11.29 1.35 2.06
C HIS A 87 12.35 0.25 2.07
N ASN A 88 12.89 -0.05 0.88
CA ASN A 88 13.99 -0.98 0.66
C ASN A 88 13.79 -2.31 1.41
N LEU A 89 12.56 -2.85 1.31
CA LEU A 89 12.24 -4.13 1.93
C LEU A 89 12.93 -5.28 1.20
N THR A 90 13.45 -6.20 1.98
CA THR A 90 13.87 -7.52 1.51
C THR A 90 12.90 -8.59 2.03
N PRO A 91 12.89 -9.79 1.44
CA PRO A 91 12.06 -10.90 1.93
C PRO A 91 12.28 -11.22 3.42
N GLU A 92 13.50 -11.02 3.92
CA GLU A 92 13.88 -11.27 5.31
C GLU A 92 13.29 -10.25 6.30
N ASP A 93 12.95 -9.04 5.85
CA ASP A 93 12.34 -8.00 6.69
C ASP A 93 10.84 -8.29 6.96
N VAL A 94 10.19 -9.07 6.09
CA VAL A 94 8.74 -9.29 6.12
C VAL A 94 8.23 -9.88 7.45
N PRO A 95 8.84 -10.93 8.03
CA PRO A 95 8.35 -11.51 9.28
C PRO A 95 8.32 -10.51 10.44
N GLU A 96 9.32 -9.64 10.55
CA GLU A 96 9.39 -8.62 11.60
C GLU A 96 8.32 -7.55 11.40
N ILE A 97 8.12 -7.07 10.17
CA ILE A 97 7.12 -6.05 9.85
C ILE A 97 5.70 -6.56 10.12
N ILE A 98 5.42 -7.81 9.74
CA ILE A 98 4.10 -8.40 9.97
C ILE A 98 3.85 -8.61 11.46
N GLU A 99 4.83 -9.13 12.22
CA GLU A 99 4.73 -9.27 13.68
C GLU A 99 4.44 -7.92 14.33
N SER A 100 5.37 -6.99 14.21
CA SER A 100 5.30 -5.70 14.90
C SER A 100 4.06 -4.91 14.49
N TYR A 101 3.81 -4.72 13.19
CA TYR A 101 2.81 -3.77 12.73
C TYR A 101 1.39 -4.32 12.61
N LEU A 102 1.23 -5.60 12.23
CA LEU A 102 -0.08 -6.23 12.07
C LEU A 102 -0.52 -7.07 13.27
N VAL A 103 0.41 -7.60 14.08
CA VAL A 103 0.08 -8.44 15.25
C VAL A 103 0.18 -7.63 16.55
N GLU A 104 1.30 -6.94 16.77
CA GLU A 104 1.58 -6.20 18.00
C GLU A 104 1.10 -4.74 17.97
N ASP A 105 0.55 -4.29 16.84
CA ASP A 105 0.07 -2.92 16.62
C ASP A 105 1.13 -1.83 16.86
N THR A 106 2.41 -2.18 16.69
CA THR A 106 3.57 -1.32 16.96
C THR A 106 4.28 -0.93 15.67
N VAL A 107 4.66 0.34 15.54
CA VAL A 107 5.41 0.84 14.39
C VAL A 107 6.85 0.32 14.46
N PRO A 108 7.38 -0.33 13.40
CA PRO A 108 8.77 -0.77 13.38
C PRO A 108 9.77 0.39 13.51
N GLU A 109 10.87 0.17 14.23
CA GLU A 109 11.90 1.22 14.41
C GLU A 109 12.70 1.47 13.12
N THR A 110 12.75 0.49 12.21
CA THR A 110 13.53 0.56 10.97
C THR A 110 12.65 0.39 9.74
N LYS A 111 13.19 0.78 8.57
CA LYS A 111 12.52 0.68 7.25
C LYS A 111 11.27 1.54 7.07
N VAL A 112 10.79 2.25 8.10
CA VAL A 112 9.67 3.20 7.98
C VAL A 112 10.11 4.43 7.20
N LEU A 113 9.39 4.72 6.12
CA LEU A 113 9.63 5.90 5.28
C LEU A 113 8.78 7.10 5.70
N GLY A 114 7.53 6.84 6.09
CA GLY A 114 6.57 7.88 6.42
C GLY A 114 5.14 7.35 6.42
N TYR A 115 4.18 8.20 6.78
CA TYR A 115 2.76 7.90 6.69
C TYR A 115 2.06 8.80 5.67
N MET A 116 0.90 8.38 5.16
CA MET A 116 0.02 9.22 4.36
C MET A 116 -1.45 8.95 4.74
N GLY A 117 -2.15 10.00 5.14
CA GLY A 117 -3.56 9.96 5.55
C GLY A 117 -3.87 11.09 6.52
N ASP A 118 -5.11 11.14 6.99
CA ASP A 118 -5.58 12.22 7.86
C ASP A 118 -5.17 12.03 9.33
N ASP A 119 -4.87 10.79 9.74
CA ASP A 119 -4.53 10.43 11.12
C ASP A 119 -3.01 10.31 11.28
N PRO A 120 -2.32 11.22 12.01
CA PRO A 120 -0.89 11.12 12.22
C PRO A 120 -0.49 9.85 12.96
N ILE A 121 0.63 9.24 12.56
CA ILE A 121 1.23 8.11 13.25
C ILE A 121 2.37 8.65 14.12
N ASP A 122 2.32 8.38 15.43
CA ASP A 122 3.32 8.89 16.38
C ASP A 122 4.74 8.43 16.02
N GLY A 123 5.70 9.34 16.09
CA GLY A 123 7.09 9.08 15.72
C GLY A 123 7.37 8.93 14.22
N VAL A 124 6.37 9.05 13.34
CA VAL A 124 6.52 8.87 11.88
C VAL A 124 6.30 10.19 11.14
N GLY A 125 7.18 10.51 10.19
CA GLY A 125 7.04 11.71 9.35
C GLY A 125 5.93 11.58 8.30
N ASP A 126 5.34 12.71 7.88
CA ASP A 126 4.36 12.74 6.80
C ASP A 126 5.08 12.60 5.44
N MET A 127 4.59 11.69 4.59
CA MET A 127 5.05 11.52 3.21
C MET A 127 4.93 12.82 2.39
N ASN A 128 3.97 13.68 2.74
CA ASN A 128 3.78 15.00 2.14
C ASN A 128 4.85 16.01 2.54
N ASP A 129 5.77 15.71 3.46
CA ASP A 129 6.91 16.57 3.79
C ASP A 129 8.17 16.22 2.98
N ILE A 130 8.19 15.06 2.32
CA ILE A 130 9.33 14.63 1.50
C ILE A 130 9.48 15.60 0.33
N ALA A 131 10.68 16.18 0.18
CA ALA A 131 10.97 17.20 -0.83
C ALA A 131 10.63 16.77 -2.28
N GLY A 132 10.73 15.46 -2.57
CA GLY A 132 10.35 14.88 -3.86
C GLY A 132 8.84 14.82 -4.11
N ILE A 133 8.01 14.80 -3.07
CA ILE A 133 6.55 14.69 -3.13
C ILE A 133 5.88 16.05 -2.96
N ASN A 134 6.33 16.85 -1.99
CA ASN A 134 5.66 18.08 -1.55
C ASN A 134 5.68 19.24 -2.57
N ARG A 135 6.49 19.11 -3.63
CA ARG A 135 6.60 20.07 -4.73
C ARG A 135 5.79 19.68 -5.96
N GLN A 136 4.99 18.61 -5.89
CA GLN A 136 4.25 18.08 -7.02
C GLN A 136 2.74 18.29 -6.88
N LEU A 137 2.09 18.68 -7.99
CA LEU A 137 0.65 18.55 -8.14
C LEU A 137 0.35 17.38 -9.08
N ARG A 138 0.02 16.21 -8.52
CA ARG A 138 -0.13 14.96 -9.26
C ARG A 138 -1.51 14.85 -9.95
N ILE A 139 -1.76 15.60 -11.02
CA ILE A 139 -3.06 15.54 -11.74
C ILE A 139 -3.18 14.23 -12.54
N ALA A 140 -2.24 13.97 -13.45
CA ALA A 140 -2.22 12.76 -14.26
C ALA A 140 -1.78 11.53 -13.45
N LEU A 141 -0.92 11.73 -12.44
CA LEU A 141 -0.35 10.68 -11.59
C LEU A 141 -1.09 10.48 -10.27
N ARG A 142 -2.31 11.03 -10.12
CA ARG A 142 -3.11 10.94 -8.88
C ARG A 142 -3.31 9.49 -8.41
N ASN A 143 -3.39 8.55 -9.36
CA ASN A 143 -3.64 7.13 -9.09
C ASN A 143 -2.37 6.27 -9.07
N ALA A 144 -1.22 6.82 -9.51
CA ALA A 144 0.03 6.06 -9.59
C ALA A 144 0.56 5.74 -8.18
N GLY A 145 0.75 4.44 -7.89
CA GLY A 145 1.11 3.93 -6.57
C GLY A 145 -0.05 3.83 -5.57
N ASN A 146 -1.29 4.13 -6.02
CA ASN A 146 -2.47 4.17 -5.15
C ASN A 146 -3.51 3.10 -5.52
N ILE A 147 -3.59 2.72 -6.79
CA ILE A 147 -4.50 1.68 -7.30
C ILE A 147 -3.74 0.57 -8.01
N ALA A 148 -4.33 -0.62 -7.99
CA ALA A 148 -3.85 -1.78 -8.73
C ALA A 148 -4.14 -1.61 -10.23
N PRO A 149 -3.14 -1.76 -11.12
CA PRO A 149 -3.32 -1.58 -12.56
C PRO A 149 -4.17 -2.70 -13.20
N ASN A 150 -4.35 -3.82 -12.51
CA ASN A 150 -5.12 -4.97 -12.97
C ASN A 150 -6.58 -5.00 -12.46
N ASP A 151 -7.01 -4.03 -11.63
CA ASP A 151 -8.39 -3.94 -11.13
C ASP A 151 -9.11 -2.71 -11.68
N ILE A 152 -9.95 -2.94 -12.70
CA ILE A 152 -10.76 -1.88 -13.33
C ILE A 152 -11.70 -1.18 -12.34
N TYR A 153 -12.15 -1.84 -11.28
CA TYR A 153 -13.08 -1.24 -10.33
C TYR A 153 -12.38 -0.24 -9.41
N GLN A 154 -11.10 -0.43 -9.09
CA GLN A 154 -10.33 0.58 -8.38
C GLN A 154 -10.22 1.86 -9.23
N TYR A 155 -9.98 1.71 -10.54
CA TYR A 155 -9.97 2.85 -11.46
C TYR A 155 -11.33 3.55 -11.56
N ILE A 156 -12.41 2.80 -11.75
CA ILE A 156 -13.78 3.36 -11.84
C ILE A 156 -14.17 4.09 -10.55
N SER A 157 -13.76 3.59 -9.38
CA SER A 157 -14.04 4.26 -8.11
C SER A 157 -13.26 5.56 -7.95
N GLN A 158 -11.98 5.57 -8.34
CA GLN A 158 -11.04 6.68 -8.13
C GLN A 158 -10.98 7.72 -9.26
N GLY A 159 -11.82 7.57 -10.30
CA GLY A 159 -12.14 8.63 -11.25
C GLY A 159 -11.53 8.50 -12.64
#